data_AF-A0A357EYC8-F1
#
_entry.id   AF-A0A357EYC8-F1
#
_cell.length_a   1.000
_cell.length_b   1.000
_cell.length_c   1.000
_cell.angle_alpha   90.00
_cell.angle_beta   90.00
_cell.angle_gamma   90.00
#
_symmetry.space_group_name_H-M   'P 1'
#
loop_
_entity.id
_entity.type
_entity.pdbx_description
1 polymer ?
#
loop_
_entity_poly.entity_id
_entity_poly.type
_entity_poly.pdbx_seq_one_letter_code
_entity_poly.pdbx_strand_id
1 'polypeptide(L)'
;MKWEYMKCFDCGGEAILIKKRSVRYDGINVENVYFRNVEVEYCRSCGIESPVVRNIKGVHAKIALALALQPGRMKGAEVRFLRKAMRLNSEAMAERVGMAAETYSRWENGRSPSVAIEKLLRMNFLATTDNLIDLGRLLENDFSSSRDYGFVIDAENQEQKAEYLNLDILDGEVPSRSNIQAHTLMPAEIATVVGIGPIRTYESYKVQSAEGEIFDANSSFAIAA
;
A
#
# COMPACT_ATOMS: atom_id res chain seq x y z
N MET A 1 37.34 -8.21 12.21
CA MET A 1 35.99 -7.80 11.78
C MET A 1 35.07 -7.99 12.98
N LYS A 2 34.70 -6.91 13.66
CA LYS A 2 33.86 -6.94 14.87
C LYS A 2 32.41 -7.06 14.39
N TRP A 3 31.79 -8.22 14.56
CA TRP A 3 30.36 -8.36 14.32
C TRP A 3 29.63 -7.69 15.50
N GLU A 4 28.65 -6.85 15.19
CA GLU A 4 27.71 -6.35 16.20
C GLU A 4 26.74 -7.49 16.49
N TYR A 5 26.93 -8.14 17.65
CA TYR A 5 26.11 -9.27 18.07
C TYR A 5 24.75 -8.75 18.52
N MET A 6 23.68 -9.34 17.98
CA MET A 6 22.32 -9.06 18.39
C MET A 6 21.57 -10.35 18.72
N LYS A 7 20.57 -10.25 19.59
CA LYS A 7 19.73 -11.38 19.96
C LYS A 7 18.59 -11.51 18.95
N CYS A 8 18.35 -12.73 18.50
CA CYS A 8 17.19 -13.08 17.70
C CYS A 8 15.89 -12.77 18.48
N PHE A 9 14.97 -12.04 17.85
CA PHE A 9 13.68 -11.69 18.45
C PHE A 9 12.76 -12.91 18.66
N ASP A 10 12.96 -13.97 17.88
CA ASP A 10 12.11 -15.17 17.87
C ASP A 10 12.58 -16.22 18.89
N CYS A 11 13.85 -16.63 18.82
CA CYS A 11 14.37 -17.71 19.67
C CYS A 11 15.40 -17.26 20.74
N GLY A 12 15.79 -15.99 20.76
CA GLY A 12 16.80 -15.45 21.68
C GLY A 12 18.26 -15.84 21.37
N GLY A 13 18.49 -16.66 20.33
CA GLY A 13 19.82 -17.06 19.85
C GLY A 13 20.62 -15.93 19.20
N GLU A 14 21.80 -16.25 18.68
CA GLU A 14 22.68 -15.28 18.04
C GLU A 14 22.16 -14.91 16.64
N ALA A 15 22.03 -13.60 16.39
CA ALA A 15 21.75 -13.04 15.08
C ALA A 15 22.90 -12.17 14.59
N ILE A 16 23.11 -12.21 13.27
CA ILE A 16 24.12 -11.42 12.56
C ILE A 16 23.46 -10.53 11.50
N LEU A 17 24.06 -9.39 11.23
CA LEU A 17 23.63 -8.49 10.17
C LEU A 17 24.30 -8.88 8.83
N ILE A 18 23.49 -9.24 7.84
CA ILE A 18 23.92 -9.50 6.46
C ILE A 18 23.52 -8.30 5.61
N LYS A 19 24.47 -7.70 4.88
CA LYS A 19 24.21 -6.54 4.01
C LYS A 19 23.86 -6.98 2.59
N LYS A 20 23.15 -6.10 1.87
CA LYS A 20 22.86 -6.22 0.43
C LYS A 20 22.21 -7.55 0.04
N ARG A 21 21.16 -7.94 0.76
CA ARG A 21 20.41 -9.16 0.48
C ARG A 21 19.11 -8.83 -0.25
N SER A 22 18.61 -9.82 -0.99
CA SER A 22 17.26 -9.80 -1.54
C SER A 22 16.40 -10.79 -0.76
N VAL A 23 15.26 -10.32 -0.25
CA VAL A 23 14.33 -11.14 0.55
C VAL A 23 12.89 -10.80 0.22
N ARG A 24 11.99 -11.77 0.38
CA ARG A 24 10.55 -11.50 0.40
C ARG A 24 10.20 -10.72 1.67
N TYR A 25 9.30 -9.75 1.56
CA TYR A 25 8.81 -8.96 2.69
C TYR A 25 7.39 -9.39 3.08
N ASP A 26 7.29 -10.12 4.18
CA ASP A 26 6.01 -10.64 4.70
C ASP A 26 5.45 -9.81 5.88
N GLY A 27 6.04 -8.65 6.17
CA GLY A 27 5.63 -7.78 7.29
C GLY A 27 4.28 -7.09 7.11
N ILE A 28 3.62 -7.27 5.96
CA ILE A 28 2.27 -6.79 5.66
C ILE A 28 1.47 -7.89 4.97
N ASN A 29 0.14 -7.81 5.05
CA ASN A 29 -0.75 -8.73 4.34
C ASN A 29 -0.91 -8.34 2.86
N VAL A 30 0.21 -8.28 2.13
CA VAL A 30 0.27 -8.06 0.67
C VAL A 30 1.26 -9.07 0.12
N GLU A 31 0.83 -9.84 -0.87
CA GLU A 31 1.67 -10.89 -1.46
C GLU A 31 2.68 -10.29 -2.45
N ASN A 32 3.75 -11.06 -2.72
CA ASN A 32 4.74 -10.78 -3.76
C ASN A 32 5.44 -9.42 -3.59
N VAL A 33 5.71 -9.00 -2.35
CA VAL A 33 6.56 -7.84 -2.07
C VAL A 33 7.97 -8.32 -1.74
N TYR A 34 8.97 -7.70 -2.36
CA TYR A 34 10.37 -8.09 -2.24
C TYR A 34 11.23 -6.86 -1.99
N PHE A 35 12.22 -7.01 -1.12
CA PHE A 35 13.31 -6.05 -1.00
C PHE A 35 14.54 -6.58 -1.72
N ARG A 36 15.28 -5.68 -2.36
CA ARG A 36 16.66 -5.92 -2.80
C ARG A 36 17.60 -4.94 -2.11
N ASN A 37 18.88 -5.32 -2.06
CA ASN A 37 19.94 -4.54 -1.41
C ASN A 37 19.65 -4.19 0.07
N VAL A 38 18.79 -4.96 0.75
CA VAL A 38 18.40 -4.68 2.13
C VAL A 38 19.37 -5.33 3.10
N GLU A 39 19.51 -4.74 4.28
CA GLU A 39 20.16 -5.42 5.40
C GLU A 39 19.20 -6.41 6.02
N VAL A 40 19.69 -7.59 6.40
CA VAL A 40 18.89 -8.67 6.98
C VAL A 40 19.56 -9.13 8.26
N GLU A 41 18.77 -9.16 9.33
CA GLU A 41 19.15 -9.86 10.55
C GLU A 41 18.88 -11.35 10.34
N TYR A 42 19.93 -12.15 10.35
CA TYR A 42 19.86 -13.60 10.19
C TYR A 42 20.22 -14.29 11.50
N CYS A 43 19.31 -15.09 12.04
CA CYS A 43 19.59 -15.92 13.21
C CYS A 43 20.30 -17.21 12.81
N ARG A 44 21.48 -17.46 13.39
CA ARG A 44 22.23 -18.71 13.18
C ARG A 44 21.60 -19.92 13.84
N SER A 45 20.72 -19.71 14.83
CA SER A 45 20.11 -20.79 15.61
C SER A 45 18.80 -21.30 15.01
N CYS A 46 17.86 -20.41 14.66
CA CYS A 46 16.56 -20.81 14.09
C CYS A 46 16.42 -20.52 12.59
N GLY A 47 17.40 -19.85 11.96
CA GLY A 47 17.38 -19.54 10.53
C GLY A 47 16.44 -18.41 10.14
N ILE A 48 15.80 -17.72 11.10
CA ILE A 48 14.90 -16.61 10.79
C ILE A 48 15.65 -15.46 10.12
N GLU A 49 14.98 -14.85 9.14
CA GLU A 49 15.45 -13.67 8.43
C GLU A 49 14.48 -12.52 8.65
N SER A 50 15.01 -11.39 9.11
CA SER A 50 14.26 -10.16 9.31
C SER A 50 14.91 -9.02 8.52
N PRO A 51 14.31 -8.54 7.41
CA PRO A 51 14.79 -7.34 6.76
C PRO A 51 14.75 -6.12 7.68
N VAL A 52 15.85 -5.39 7.73
CA VAL A 52 15.94 -4.10 8.40
C VAL A 52 15.28 -3.04 7.52
N VAL A 53 14.01 -2.75 7.80
CA VAL A 53 13.23 -1.78 7.03
C VAL A 53 13.45 -0.36 7.56
N ARG A 54 14.33 0.38 6.89
CA ARG A 54 14.51 1.82 7.13
C ARG A 54 13.35 2.60 6.52
N ASN A 55 12.84 3.60 7.24
CA ASN A 55 11.73 4.45 6.77
C ASN A 55 10.48 3.63 6.35
N ILE A 56 9.92 2.89 7.30
CA ILE A 56 8.76 2.03 7.08
C ILE A 56 7.58 2.76 6.41
N LYS A 57 7.38 4.04 6.74
CA LYS A 57 6.33 4.90 6.17
C LYS A 57 6.52 5.08 4.66
N GLY A 58 7.73 5.47 4.24
CA GLY A 58 8.06 5.64 2.83
C GLY A 58 7.96 4.32 2.06
N VAL A 59 8.37 3.22 2.67
CA VAL A 59 8.25 1.89 2.08
C VAL A 59 6.78 1.51 1.85
N HIS A 60 5.92 1.64 2.86
CA HIS A 60 4.50 1.31 2.72
C HIS A 60 3.78 2.23 1.73
N ALA A 61 4.16 3.51 1.68
CA ALA A 61 3.68 4.44 0.67
C ALA A 61 4.04 4.00 -0.76
N LYS A 62 5.26 3.54 -0.99
CA LYS A 62 5.68 2.99 -2.29
C LYS A 62 4.91 1.74 -2.66
N ILE A 63 4.68 0.84 -1.70
CA ILE A 63 3.85 -0.35 -1.91
C ILE A 63 2.44 0.07 -2.32
N ALA A 64 1.85 1.06 -1.63
CA ALA A 64 0.52 1.56 -1.97
C ALA A 64 0.48 2.16 -3.39
N LEU A 65 1.47 2.98 -3.76
CA LEU A 65 1.59 3.53 -5.11
C LEU A 65 1.74 2.41 -6.15
N ALA A 66 2.58 1.41 -5.90
CA ALA A 66 2.76 0.28 -6.80
C ALA A 66 1.45 -0.52 -6.96
N LEU A 67 0.74 -0.80 -5.87
CA LEU A 67 -0.55 -1.47 -5.92
C LEU A 67 -1.60 -0.69 -6.70
N ALA A 68 -1.62 0.63 -6.58
CA ALA A 68 -2.54 1.48 -7.32
C ALA A 68 -2.23 1.51 -8.83
N LEU A 69 -0.96 1.37 -9.20
CA LEU A 69 -0.49 1.39 -10.58
C LEU A 69 -0.32 0.01 -11.22
N GLN A 70 -0.50 -1.07 -10.45
CA GLN A 70 -0.23 -2.42 -10.92
C GLN A 70 -1.10 -2.78 -12.13
N PRO A 71 -0.56 -3.50 -13.12
CA PRO A 71 -1.28 -3.80 -14.36
C PRO A 71 -2.34 -4.88 -14.21
N GLY A 72 -2.35 -5.66 -13.13
CA GLY A 72 -3.33 -6.72 -12.88
C GLY A 72 -4.46 -6.31 -11.93
N ARG A 73 -5.47 -7.18 -11.79
CA ARG A 73 -6.58 -7.01 -10.84
C ARG A 73 -6.11 -7.06 -9.39
N MET A 74 -6.65 -6.20 -8.52
CA MET A 74 -6.37 -6.22 -7.09
C MET A 74 -7.01 -7.41 -6.36
N LYS A 75 -6.28 -7.95 -5.38
CA LYS A 75 -6.78 -8.91 -4.37
C LYS A 75 -7.40 -8.14 -3.21
N GLY A 76 -8.27 -8.80 -2.45
CA GLY A 76 -8.95 -8.17 -1.30
C GLY A 76 -8.00 -7.60 -0.24
N ALA A 77 -6.87 -8.28 0.00
CA ALA A 77 -5.85 -7.80 0.93
C ALA A 77 -5.18 -6.50 0.46
N GLU A 78 -5.04 -6.31 -0.86
CA GLU A 78 -4.47 -5.11 -1.47
C GLU A 78 -5.47 -3.95 -1.47
N VAL A 79 -6.74 -4.22 -1.74
CA VAL A 79 -7.83 -3.24 -1.58
C VAL A 79 -7.85 -2.71 -0.15
N ARG A 80 -7.74 -3.61 0.83
CA ARG A 80 -7.66 -3.27 2.25
C ARG A 80 -6.41 -2.46 2.58
N PHE A 81 -5.26 -2.84 2.01
CA PHE A 81 -4.00 -2.13 2.22
C PHE A 81 -4.08 -0.69 1.69
N LEU A 82 -4.56 -0.48 0.46
CA LEU A 82 -4.75 0.85 -0.13
C LEU A 82 -5.67 1.73 0.70
N ARG A 83 -6.80 1.19 1.16
CA ARG A 83 -7.71 1.93 2.05
C ARG A 83 -7.04 2.36 3.34
N LYS A 84 -6.31 1.44 3.98
CA LYS A 84 -5.56 1.72 5.20
C LYS A 84 -4.46 2.76 4.98
N ALA A 85 -3.82 2.77 3.80
CA ALA A 85 -2.85 3.80 3.43
C ALA A 85 -3.50 5.21 3.36
N MET A 86 -4.79 5.30 3.01
CA MET A 86 -5.59 6.53 3.08
C MET A 86 -6.17 6.82 4.47
N ARG A 87 -5.90 5.98 5.48
CA ARG A 87 -6.45 6.08 6.84
C ARG A 87 -7.97 6.04 6.94
N LEU A 88 -8.63 5.40 5.99
CA LEU A 88 -10.09 5.24 5.99
C LEU A 88 -10.47 3.92 6.66
N ASN A 89 -11.59 3.91 7.39
CA ASN A 89 -12.27 2.66 7.74
C ASN A 89 -13.11 2.16 6.53
N SER A 90 -13.62 0.94 6.60
CA SER A 90 -14.35 0.34 5.46
C SER A 90 -15.63 1.08 5.11
N GLU A 91 -16.33 1.66 6.09
CA GLU A 91 -17.55 2.46 5.89
C GLU A 91 -17.27 3.77 5.16
N ALA A 92 -16.28 4.54 5.62
CA ALA A 92 -15.86 5.80 5.00
C ALA A 92 -15.36 5.60 3.57
N MET A 93 -14.69 4.48 3.29
CA MET A 93 -14.32 4.15 1.93
C MET A 93 -15.53 3.82 1.08
N ALA A 94 -16.46 3.00 1.59
CA ALA A 94 -17.69 2.64 0.89
C ALA A 94 -18.54 3.88 0.53
N GLU A 95 -18.69 4.81 1.46
CA GLU A 95 -19.34 6.11 1.24
C GLU A 95 -18.65 6.91 0.13
N ARG A 96 -17.31 7.02 0.21
CA ARG A 96 -16.50 7.74 -0.78
C ARG A 96 -16.60 7.17 -2.20
N VAL A 97 -16.84 5.86 -2.33
CA VAL A 97 -17.08 5.22 -3.63
C VAL A 97 -18.55 4.96 -3.95
N GLY A 98 -19.47 5.51 -3.15
CA GLY A 98 -20.91 5.50 -3.42
C GLY A 98 -21.58 4.13 -3.33
N MET A 99 -21.24 3.32 -2.32
CA MET A 99 -21.81 1.97 -2.16
C MET A 99 -22.07 1.59 -0.71
N ALA A 100 -22.83 0.51 -0.52
CA ALA A 100 -23.07 -0.09 0.80
C ALA A 100 -21.79 -0.69 1.42
N ALA A 101 -21.65 -0.55 2.74
CA ALA A 101 -20.51 -1.05 3.49
C ALA A 101 -20.34 -2.58 3.36
N GLU A 102 -21.43 -3.36 3.28
CA GLU A 102 -21.32 -4.81 3.11
C GLU A 102 -20.73 -5.18 1.74
N THR A 103 -21.08 -4.43 0.70
CA THR A 103 -20.53 -4.62 -0.65
C THR A 103 -19.03 -4.39 -0.67
N TYR A 104 -18.57 -3.30 -0.05
CA TYR A 104 -17.15 -3.00 0.05
C TYR A 104 -16.41 -4.07 0.88
N SER A 105 -16.97 -4.47 2.02
CA SER A 105 -16.41 -5.52 2.89
C SER A 105 -16.19 -6.84 2.15
N ARG A 106 -17.13 -7.24 1.28
CA ARG A 106 -16.96 -8.46 0.46
C ARG A 106 -15.69 -8.42 -0.39
N TRP A 107 -15.30 -7.25 -0.90
CA TRP A 107 -14.10 -7.12 -1.72
C TRP A 107 -12.82 -7.27 -0.93
N GLU A 108 -12.76 -6.66 0.26
CA GLU A 108 -11.63 -6.82 1.18
C GLU A 108 -11.44 -8.26 1.68
N ASN A 109 -12.47 -9.10 1.50
CA ASN A 109 -12.52 -10.50 1.92
C ASN A 109 -12.53 -11.47 0.72
N GLY A 110 -12.05 -11.04 -0.46
CA GLY A 110 -11.70 -11.95 -1.56
C GLY A 110 -12.68 -11.98 -2.72
N ARG A 111 -13.74 -11.16 -2.72
CA ARG A 111 -14.52 -10.91 -3.94
C ARG A 111 -13.82 -9.86 -4.80
N SER A 112 -13.83 -10.03 -6.12
CA SER A 112 -13.29 -9.00 -7.01
C SER A 112 -14.34 -7.91 -7.27
N PRO A 113 -13.99 -6.61 -7.19
CA PRO A 113 -14.87 -5.54 -7.65
C PRO A 113 -15.06 -5.60 -9.17
N SER A 114 -15.98 -4.82 -9.73
CA SER A 114 -15.96 -4.58 -11.18
C SER A 114 -14.74 -3.73 -11.55
N VAL A 115 -14.31 -3.80 -12.82
CA VAL A 115 -13.18 -2.99 -13.33
C VAL A 115 -13.42 -1.50 -13.07
N ALA A 116 -14.64 -1.01 -13.31
CA ALA A 116 -15.00 0.40 -13.10
C ALA A 116 -14.80 0.84 -11.65
N ILE A 117 -15.24 0.01 -10.69
CA ILE A 117 -15.05 0.33 -9.28
C ILE A 117 -13.58 0.22 -8.88
N GLU A 118 -12.85 -0.75 -9.41
CA GLU A 118 -11.42 -0.87 -9.14
C GLU A 118 -10.65 0.37 -9.61
N LYS A 119 -10.99 0.93 -10.78
CA LYS A 119 -10.48 2.22 -11.25
C LYS A 119 -10.81 3.32 -10.25
N LEU A 120 -12.05 3.41 -9.79
CA LEU A 120 -12.46 4.42 -8.81
C LEU A 120 -11.68 4.32 -7.48
N LEU A 121 -11.41 3.11 -6.99
CA LEU A 121 -10.58 2.89 -5.79
C LEU A 121 -9.16 3.41 -6.00
N ARG A 122 -8.55 3.09 -7.14
CA ARG A 122 -7.19 3.51 -7.49
C ARG A 122 -7.11 5.02 -7.71
N MET A 123 -8.10 5.62 -8.36
CA MET A 123 -8.22 7.07 -8.53
C MET A 123 -8.32 7.79 -7.18
N ASN A 124 -9.13 7.27 -6.26
CA ASN A 124 -9.24 7.83 -4.90
C ASN A 124 -7.90 7.84 -4.17
N PHE A 125 -7.10 6.78 -4.31
CA PHE A 125 -5.74 6.76 -3.76
C PHE A 125 -4.81 7.72 -4.50
N LEU A 126 -4.74 7.67 -5.82
CA LEU A 126 -3.82 8.51 -6.61
C LEU A 126 -4.09 10.01 -6.44
N ALA A 127 -5.36 10.40 -6.24
CA ALA A 127 -5.74 11.78 -5.93
C ALA A 127 -5.22 12.28 -4.57
N THR A 128 -4.78 11.38 -3.67
CA THR A 128 -4.07 11.75 -2.43
C THR A 128 -2.57 11.92 -2.62
N THR A 129 -2.07 11.72 -3.85
CA THR A 129 -0.65 11.81 -4.20
C THR A 129 -0.45 12.93 -5.22
N ASP A 130 0.76 13.47 -5.30
CA ASP A 130 1.11 14.47 -6.33
C ASP A 130 1.27 13.87 -7.76
N ASN A 131 0.89 12.60 -7.97
CA ASN A 131 1.10 11.86 -9.23
C ASN A 131 -0.10 11.94 -10.20
N LEU A 132 -0.49 13.15 -10.61
CA LEU A 132 -1.60 13.33 -11.56
C LEU A 132 -1.39 12.66 -12.93
N ILE A 133 -0.13 12.50 -13.37
CA ILE A 133 0.23 11.85 -14.65
C ILE A 133 -0.28 10.40 -14.70
N ASP A 134 -0.34 9.73 -13.56
CA ASP A 134 -0.68 8.31 -13.50
C ASP A 134 -2.20 8.06 -13.55
N LEU A 135 -3.05 9.10 -13.39
CA LEU A 135 -4.51 9.00 -13.51
C LEU A 135 -4.96 8.71 -14.95
N GLY A 136 -4.34 9.32 -15.96
CA GLY A 136 -4.71 9.11 -17.36
C GLY A 136 -4.46 7.66 -17.81
N ARG A 137 -3.28 7.13 -17.50
CA ARG A 137 -2.88 5.74 -17.82
C ARG A 137 -3.78 4.71 -17.15
N LEU A 138 -4.27 5.01 -15.94
CA LEU A 138 -5.18 4.13 -15.21
C LEU A 138 -6.51 3.92 -15.96
N LEU A 139 -7.01 4.95 -16.66
CA LEU A 139 -8.26 4.87 -17.39
C LEU A 139 -8.15 3.99 -18.64
N GLU A 140 -6.97 3.93 -19.25
CA GLU A 140 -6.68 3.11 -20.43
C GLU A 140 -6.46 1.63 -20.09
N ASN A 141 -6.10 1.32 -18.85
CA ASN A 141 -5.81 -0.05 -18.42
C ASN A 141 -7.08 -0.91 -18.30
N ASP A 142 -7.07 -2.11 -18.87
CA ASP A 142 -8.16 -3.10 -18.78
C ASP A 142 -7.95 -4.13 -17.65
N PHE A 143 -6.79 -4.06 -17.00
CA PHE A 143 -6.31 -4.96 -15.95
C PHE A 143 -6.34 -6.44 -16.32
N SER A 144 -6.15 -6.75 -17.60
CA SER A 144 -6.15 -8.12 -18.13
C SER A 144 -4.84 -8.88 -17.89
N SER A 145 -3.79 -8.18 -17.47
CA SER A 145 -2.45 -8.76 -17.29
C SER A 145 -2.42 -9.81 -16.17
N SER A 146 -1.61 -10.86 -16.39
CA SER A 146 -1.37 -11.90 -15.38
C SER A 146 -0.77 -11.32 -14.11
N ARG A 147 -0.97 -12.01 -12.98
CA ARG A 147 -0.43 -11.65 -11.66
C ARG A 147 0.93 -12.30 -11.38
N ASP A 148 1.63 -12.72 -12.43
CA ASP A 148 2.92 -13.41 -12.34
C ASP A 148 4.07 -12.42 -12.14
N TYR A 149 3.87 -11.40 -11.30
CA TYR A 149 4.89 -10.43 -10.94
C TYR A 149 4.95 -10.17 -9.44
N GLY A 150 6.11 -9.69 -9.00
CA GLY A 150 6.35 -9.15 -7.67
C GLY A 150 6.77 -7.68 -7.73
N PHE A 151 6.47 -6.98 -6.64
CA PHE A 151 6.91 -5.61 -6.39
C PHE A 151 8.28 -5.64 -5.75
N VAL A 152 9.29 -5.11 -6.45
CA VAL A 152 10.66 -5.02 -5.94
C VAL A 152 10.95 -3.61 -5.48
N ILE A 153 11.36 -3.47 -4.23
CA ILE A 153 11.76 -2.21 -3.61
C ILE A 153 13.26 -2.26 -3.32
N ASP A 154 14.01 -1.33 -3.88
CA ASP A 154 15.43 -1.16 -3.61
C ASP A 154 15.63 -0.43 -2.28
N ALA A 155 16.24 -1.10 -1.30
CA ALA A 155 16.51 -0.52 0.00
C ALA A 155 17.63 0.53 -0.03
N GLU A 156 18.52 0.50 -1.02
CA GLU A 156 19.57 1.51 -1.21
C GLU A 156 19.07 2.74 -1.99
N ASN A 157 18.01 2.59 -2.80
CA ASN A 157 17.42 3.68 -3.56
C ASN A 157 15.94 3.91 -3.16
N GLN A 158 15.76 4.64 -2.06
CA GLN A 158 14.43 4.97 -1.54
C GLN A 158 13.69 6.07 -2.33
N GLU A 159 14.23 6.59 -3.42
CA GLU A 159 13.51 7.52 -4.32
C GLU A 159 12.92 6.84 -5.56
N GLN A 160 13.49 5.70 -5.97
CA GLN A 160 13.02 4.93 -7.12
C GLN A 160 11.61 4.34 -6.90
N LYS A 161 10.74 4.40 -7.92
CA LYS A 161 9.45 3.69 -7.92
C LYS A 161 9.68 2.18 -7.80
N ALA A 162 8.71 1.45 -7.25
CA ALA A 162 8.79 -0.02 -7.21
C ALA A 162 8.85 -0.58 -8.64
N GLU A 163 9.67 -1.61 -8.82
CA GLU A 163 9.83 -2.33 -10.08
C GLU A 163 8.91 -3.55 -10.11
N TYR A 164 8.38 -3.87 -11.29
CA TYR A 164 7.55 -5.06 -11.52
C TYR A 164 8.42 -6.11 -12.19
N LEU A 165 8.80 -7.15 -11.46
CA LEU A 165 9.56 -8.28 -12.01
C LEU A 165 8.70 -9.53 -12.05
N ASN A 166 8.87 -10.34 -13.10
CA ASN A 166 8.17 -11.63 -13.20
C ASN A 166 8.56 -12.56 -12.04
N LEU A 167 7.62 -13.34 -11.52
CA LEU A 167 7.86 -14.25 -10.40
C LEU A 167 8.94 -15.30 -10.72
N ASP A 168 9.01 -15.77 -11.97
CA ASP A 168 10.04 -16.72 -12.41
C ASP A 168 11.47 -16.17 -12.27
N ILE A 169 11.64 -14.84 -12.37
CA ILE A 169 12.93 -14.16 -12.14
C ILE A 169 13.23 -14.13 -10.63
N LEU A 170 12.21 -13.87 -9.82
CA LEU A 170 12.34 -13.72 -8.36
C LEU A 170 12.60 -15.05 -7.66
N ASP A 171 12.01 -16.14 -8.14
CA ASP A 171 12.22 -17.49 -7.60
C ASP A 171 13.66 -18.00 -7.83
N GLY A 172 14.39 -17.41 -8.79
CA GLY A 172 15.82 -17.68 -9.04
C GLY A 172 16.80 -16.77 -8.31
N GLU A 173 16.41 -15.52 -7.98
CA GLU A 173 17.30 -14.49 -7.42
C GLU A 173 17.11 -14.19 -5.92
N VAL A 174 15.97 -14.54 -5.31
CA VAL A 174 15.62 -14.14 -3.93
C VAL A 174 15.54 -15.37 -3.01
N PRO A 175 16.61 -15.73 -2.28
CA PRO A 175 16.75 -17.09 -1.73
C PRO A 175 16.02 -17.35 -0.41
N SER A 176 15.30 -16.38 0.17
CA SER A 176 14.78 -16.53 1.52
C SER A 176 13.45 -15.82 1.79
N ARG A 177 12.53 -16.57 2.39
CA ARG A 177 11.29 -16.06 2.97
C ARG A 177 11.61 -15.39 4.30
N SER A 178 11.28 -14.10 4.48
CA SER A 178 11.33 -13.49 5.80
C SER A 178 10.19 -14.06 6.65
N ASN A 179 10.47 -14.65 7.81
CA ASN A 179 9.43 -15.04 8.75
C ASN A 179 9.15 -13.90 9.72
N ILE A 180 8.77 -12.71 9.22
CA ILE A 180 8.23 -11.67 10.11
C ILE A 180 6.80 -12.08 10.44
N GLN A 181 6.56 -12.74 11.59
CA GLN A 181 5.22 -12.74 12.15
C GLN A 181 4.82 -11.28 12.36
N ALA A 182 3.67 -10.89 11.81
CA ALA A 182 3.12 -9.53 11.78
C ALA A 182 2.71 -9.01 13.18
N HIS A 183 3.59 -9.10 14.17
CA HIS A 183 3.46 -8.36 15.40
C HIS A 183 4.00 -6.95 15.16
N THR A 184 3.04 -6.05 14.90
CA THR A 184 3.16 -4.60 15.15
C THR A 184 3.74 -3.77 14.02
N LEU A 185 2.94 -3.53 12.98
CA LEU A 185 2.87 -2.22 12.32
C LEU A 185 1.40 -1.85 12.13
N MET A 186 0.87 -1.10 13.08
CA MET A 186 -0.45 -0.48 12.98
C MET A 186 -0.45 0.50 11.79
N PRO A 187 -1.51 0.54 10.96
CA PRO A 187 -1.61 1.44 9.79
C PRO A 187 -1.51 2.95 10.06
N ALA A 188 -1.42 3.37 11.31
CA ALA A 188 -1.59 4.76 11.72
C ALA A 188 -0.47 5.70 11.26
N GLU A 189 0.69 5.22 10.82
CA GLU A 189 1.90 6.05 10.78
C GLU A 189 2.36 6.54 9.39
N ILE A 190 1.74 6.13 8.27
CA ILE A 190 2.24 6.36 6.89
C ILE A 190 2.26 7.84 6.40
N ALA A 191 1.58 8.78 7.07
CA ALA A 191 1.24 10.08 6.44
C ALA A 191 2.36 11.13 6.26
N THR A 192 3.59 10.91 6.71
CA THR A 192 4.60 12.00 6.68
C THR A 192 5.50 11.99 5.44
N VAL A 193 5.52 10.92 4.63
CA VAL A 193 6.57 10.72 3.60
C VAL A 193 6.08 10.85 2.17
N VAL A 194 4.79 10.65 1.92
CA VAL A 194 4.15 11.15 0.70
C VAL A 194 3.68 12.56 1.04
N GLY A 195 3.63 13.50 0.09
CA GLY A 195 3.01 14.82 0.25
C GLY A 195 1.51 14.78 0.57
N ILE A 196 1.05 13.84 1.40
CA ILE A 196 -0.23 13.82 2.09
C ILE A 196 -0.23 15.03 3.01
N GLY A 197 -0.55 16.19 2.45
CA GLY A 197 -1.20 17.24 3.21
C GLY A 197 -2.41 16.64 3.95
N PRO A 198 -2.87 17.27 5.04
CA PRO A 198 -4.05 16.81 5.74
C PRO A 198 -5.14 16.49 4.71
N ILE A 199 -5.78 15.32 4.85
CA ILE A 199 -7.00 15.01 4.11
C ILE A 199 -7.84 16.27 4.25
N ARG A 200 -8.06 16.99 3.14
CA ARG A 200 -9.08 18.02 3.12
C ARG A 200 -10.36 17.25 3.38
N THR A 201 -10.78 17.20 4.64
CA THR A 201 -12.18 17.01 4.95
C THR A 201 -12.90 18.03 4.09
N TYR A 202 -14.03 17.65 3.51
CA TYR A 202 -14.92 18.58 2.83
C TYR A 202 -15.43 19.60 3.87
N GLU A 203 -14.58 20.50 4.36
CA GLU A 203 -14.99 21.76 4.91
C GLU A 203 -15.50 22.57 3.72
N SER A 204 -16.81 22.43 3.50
CA SER A 204 -17.67 23.36 2.77
C SER A 204 -16.98 24.13 1.64
N TYR A 205 -17.02 23.58 0.43
CA TYR A 205 -16.86 24.41 -0.76
C TYR A 205 -18.01 25.43 -0.76
N LYS A 206 -17.74 26.69 -0.36
CA LYS A 206 -18.63 27.79 -0.73
C LYS A 206 -18.46 28.01 -2.22
N VAL A 207 -19.37 27.45 -3.00
CA VAL A 207 -19.50 27.79 -4.42
C VAL A 207 -20.13 29.18 -4.46
N GLN A 208 -19.34 30.20 -4.79
CA GLN A 208 -19.89 31.50 -5.16
C GLN A 208 -20.40 31.39 -6.60
N SER A 209 -21.70 31.58 -6.81
CA SER A 209 -22.22 31.80 -8.16
C SER A 209 -21.72 33.15 -8.68
N ALA A 210 -21.74 33.34 -9.99
CA ALA A 210 -21.39 34.61 -10.63
C ALA A 210 -22.28 35.79 -10.18
N GLU A 211 -23.40 35.54 -9.51
CA GLU A 211 -24.31 36.55 -8.94
C GLU A 211 -24.11 36.81 -7.43
N GLY A 212 -23.14 36.16 -6.77
CA GLY A 212 -22.71 36.53 -5.41
C GLY A 212 -23.52 35.94 -4.25
N GLU A 213 -24.43 34.99 -4.49
CA GLU A 213 -25.12 34.28 -3.41
C GLU A 213 -24.30 33.10 -2.88
N ILE A 214 -24.18 33.01 -1.55
CA ILE A 214 -23.50 31.92 -0.84
C ILE A 214 -24.55 30.89 -0.43
N PHE A 215 -24.53 29.71 -1.03
CA PHE A 215 -25.36 28.58 -0.60
C PHE A 215 -24.60 27.67 0.38
N ASP A 216 -25.26 27.35 1.50
CA ASP A 216 -24.81 26.32 2.44
C ASP A 216 -25.40 24.97 2.01
N ALA A 217 -24.53 24.06 1.57
CA ALA A 217 -24.90 22.74 1.06
C ALA A 217 -25.47 21.79 2.14
N ASN A 218 -25.51 22.20 3.41
CA ASN A 218 -26.09 21.42 4.51
C ASN A 218 -27.52 21.84 4.89
N SER A 219 -28.15 22.78 4.17
CA SER A 219 -29.56 23.06 4.40
C SER A 219 -30.42 21.90 3.87
N SER A 220 -31.14 21.28 4.80
CA SER A 220 -31.92 20.08 4.62
C SER A 220 -32.93 20.24 3.48
N PHE A 221 -32.79 19.48 2.39
CA PHE A 221 -33.91 19.24 1.48
C PHE A 221 -34.89 18.28 2.16
N ALA A 222 -35.75 18.85 3.01
CA ALA A 222 -37.04 18.26 3.29
C ALA A 222 -37.83 18.30 1.97
N ILE A 223 -37.90 17.17 1.27
CA ILE A 223 -38.88 16.96 0.22
C ILE A 223 -40.22 16.82 0.95
N ALA A 224 -40.97 17.92 1.05
CA ALA A 224 -42.41 17.86 1.26
C ALA A 224 -43.08 17.48 -0.07
N ALA A 225 -44.10 16.62 0.06
CA ALA A 225 -44.89 15.93 -0.97
C ALA A 225 -45.17 16.69 -2.28
#